data_AF-J2X3X2-F1
#
_entry.id   AF-J2X3X2-F1
#
_cell.length_a   1.000
_cell.length_b   1.000
_cell.length_c   1.000
_cell.angle_alpha   90.00
_cell.angle_beta   90.00
_cell.angle_gamma   90.00
#
_symmetry.space_group_name_H-M   'P 1'
#
loop_
_entity.id
_entity.type
_entity.pdbx_description
1 polymer ?
#
loop_
_entity_poly.entity_id
_entity_poly.type
_entity_poly.pdbx_seq_one_letter_code
_entity_poly.pdbx_strand_id
1 'polypeptide(L)'
;PLPLMLAGGAEELCPTEAMVFDALYATSLKNDTPQSSPRPYDKDRDGLVIGEGGGMLVLEELEHALARGARIHAELVGFGSNADGQHTTRPEQLTMRRAMELALEDAGLQPSDIGYVNGHGTATEQGDIAETLATSSLFGEHMPISSQKSFLGHTLGACGALESWFSIEMMNRDLYAHTLNLDEVDPHCGKLDYLRGEFRQMSNEYVMNNNFAFGGVNTSLIFRRWS
;
A
#
# COMPACT_ATOMS: atom_id res chain seq x y z
N PRO A 1 9.47 -7.51 -29.26
CA PRO A 1 8.87 -7.26 -27.92
C PRO A 1 7.76 -6.22 -28.04
N LEU A 2 6.66 -6.38 -27.29
CA LEU A 2 5.66 -5.31 -27.16
C LEU A 2 6.29 -4.20 -26.30
N PRO A 3 6.37 -2.94 -26.77
CA PRO A 3 6.98 -1.85 -25.99
C PRO A 3 6.09 -1.35 -24.85
N LEU A 4 4.88 -1.89 -24.73
CA LEU A 4 3.79 -1.38 -23.91
C LEU A 4 3.04 -2.53 -23.23
N MET A 5 2.60 -2.29 -22.01
CA MET A 5 1.72 -3.17 -21.23
C MET A 5 0.63 -2.34 -20.54
N LEU A 6 -0.58 -2.87 -20.51
CA LEU A 6 -1.63 -2.43 -19.60
C LEU A 6 -1.52 -3.30 -18.34
N ALA A 7 -1.18 -2.70 -17.20
CA ALA A 7 -1.13 -3.41 -15.92
C ALA A 7 -2.05 -2.72 -14.91
N GLY A 8 -2.90 -3.51 -14.26
CA GLY A 8 -3.92 -2.96 -13.39
C GLY A 8 -4.76 -4.05 -12.74
N GLY A 9 -5.80 -3.60 -12.06
CA GLY A 9 -6.74 -4.46 -11.35
C GLY A 9 -8.08 -3.75 -11.19
N ALA A 10 -9.12 -4.54 -11.02
CA ALA A 10 -10.48 -4.06 -10.80
C ALA A 10 -11.22 -5.02 -9.88
N GLU A 11 -12.25 -4.50 -9.22
CA GLU A 11 -13.23 -5.28 -8.48
C GLU A 11 -14.60 -4.59 -8.57
N GLU A 12 -15.66 -5.38 -8.65
CA GLU A 12 -17.05 -4.93 -8.55
C GLU A 12 -17.58 -5.42 -7.19
N LEU A 13 -18.12 -4.52 -6.37
CA LEU A 13 -18.58 -4.88 -5.04
C LEU A 13 -19.72 -5.88 -5.12
N CYS A 14 -19.52 -7.04 -4.52
CA CYS A 14 -20.58 -8.02 -4.32
C CYS A 14 -20.80 -8.30 -2.82
N PRO A 15 -22.05 -8.38 -2.32
CA PRO A 15 -22.31 -8.76 -0.93
C PRO A 15 -21.66 -10.08 -0.53
N THR A 16 -21.45 -11.01 -1.47
CA THR A 16 -20.76 -12.27 -1.18
C THR A 16 -19.27 -12.08 -0.88
N GLU A 17 -18.63 -11.03 -1.38
CA GLU A 17 -17.25 -10.70 -1.04
C GLU A 17 -17.17 -10.21 0.40
N ALA A 18 -18.06 -9.30 0.80
CA ALA A 18 -18.17 -8.88 2.19
C ALA A 18 -18.40 -10.10 3.10
N MET A 19 -19.23 -11.07 2.69
CA MET A 19 -19.44 -12.33 3.44
C MET A 19 -18.15 -13.16 3.59
N VAL A 20 -17.24 -13.17 2.62
CA VAL A 20 -15.96 -13.90 2.73
C VAL A 20 -15.14 -13.36 3.89
N PHE A 21 -15.03 -12.04 3.99
CA PHE A 21 -14.27 -11.37 5.05
C PHE A 21 -15.01 -11.37 6.39
N ASP A 22 -16.33 -11.27 6.36
CA ASP A 22 -17.19 -11.34 7.55
C ASP A 22 -17.14 -12.73 8.19
N ALA A 23 -17.13 -13.80 7.39
CA ALA A 23 -16.93 -15.17 7.86
C ALA A 23 -15.56 -15.39 8.53
N LEU A 24 -14.58 -14.53 8.25
CA LEU A 24 -13.25 -14.53 8.88
C LEU A 24 -13.16 -13.56 10.06
N TYR A 25 -14.26 -12.87 10.43
CA TYR A 25 -14.30 -11.81 11.44
C TYR A 25 -13.30 -10.67 11.13
N ALA A 26 -13.08 -10.40 9.85
CA ALA A 26 -12.14 -9.37 9.40
C ALA A 26 -12.81 -8.03 9.05
N THR A 27 -14.13 -8.01 8.88
CA THR A 27 -14.92 -6.81 8.57
C THR A 27 -15.23 -5.98 9.81
N SER A 28 -15.20 -4.66 9.66
CA SER A 28 -15.65 -3.73 10.70
C SER A 28 -17.14 -3.92 11.00
N LEU A 29 -17.51 -3.78 12.27
CA LEU A 29 -18.86 -3.89 12.78
C LEU A 29 -19.45 -2.53 13.20
N LYS A 30 -18.77 -1.41 12.89
CA LYS A 30 -19.23 -0.03 13.15
C LYS A 30 -20.37 0.42 12.22
N ASN A 31 -21.42 -0.41 12.13
CA ASN A 31 -22.54 -0.24 11.21
C ASN A 31 -23.29 1.10 11.36
N ASP A 32 -23.35 1.63 12.59
CA ASP A 32 -24.03 2.90 12.89
C ASP A 32 -23.13 4.14 12.73
N THR A 33 -21.82 3.96 12.48
CA THR A 33 -20.84 5.05 12.39
C THR A 33 -19.86 4.87 11.22
N PRO A 34 -20.38 4.71 9.97
CA PRO A 34 -19.55 4.39 8.80
C PRO A 34 -18.45 5.42 8.51
N GLN A 35 -18.67 6.69 8.83
CA GLN A 35 -17.65 7.75 8.67
C GLN A 35 -16.39 7.53 9.53
N SER A 36 -16.47 6.69 10.56
CA SER A 36 -15.38 6.42 11.51
C SER A 36 -14.61 5.14 11.21
N SER A 37 -14.91 4.44 10.12
CA SER A 37 -14.34 3.14 9.73
C SER A 37 -14.05 3.09 8.21
N PRO A 38 -12.97 2.42 7.75
CA PRO A 38 -11.98 1.69 8.53
C PRO A 38 -10.99 2.63 9.22
N ARG A 39 -10.17 2.07 10.11
CA ARG A 39 -9.20 2.81 10.95
C ARG A 39 -7.80 2.18 10.89
N PRO A 40 -7.10 2.21 9.75
CA PRO A 40 -5.80 1.57 9.66
C PRO A 40 -4.84 2.08 10.74
N TYR A 41 -4.14 1.15 11.40
CA TYR A 41 -3.16 1.39 12.47
C TYR A 41 -3.71 1.98 13.78
N ASP A 42 -5.01 2.26 13.86
CA ASP A 42 -5.63 2.86 15.05
C ASP A 42 -5.89 1.78 16.11
N LYS A 43 -5.73 2.13 17.39
CA LYS A 43 -5.97 1.20 18.51
C LYS A 43 -7.42 0.70 18.57
N ASP A 44 -8.37 1.51 18.08
CA ASP A 44 -9.81 1.23 18.12
C ASP A 44 -10.35 0.73 16.76
N ARG A 45 -9.46 0.21 15.89
CA ARG A 45 -9.83 -0.48 14.65
C ARG A 45 -10.50 -1.82 14.96
N ASP A 46 -11.52 -2.18 14.19
CA ASP A 46 -12.29 -3.41 14.38
C ASP A 46 -12.42 -4.23 13.10
N GLY A 47 -11.65 -3.91 12.07
CA GLY A 47 -11.67 -4.61 10.79
C GLY A 47 -11.69 -3.67 9.60
N LEU A 48 -11.64 -4.29 8.42
CA LEU A 48 -11.67 -3.61 7.14
C LEU A 48 -13.10 -3.26 6.71
N VAL A 49 -13.22 -2.36 5.74
CA VAL A 49 -14.45 -2.09 4.99
C VAL A 49 -14.16 -2.40 3.53
N ILE A 50 -15.01 -3.17 2.86
CA ILE A 50 -14.82 -3.51 1.43
C ILE A 50 -15.19 -2.31 0.56
N GLY A 51 -14.35 -2.02 -0.42
CA GLY A 51 -14.62 -1.07 -1.49
C GLY A 51 -14.59 -1.76 -2.86
N GLU A 52 -14.75 -0.99 -3.92
CA GLU A 52 -14.71 -1.44 -5.31
C GLU A 52 -14.01 -0.41 -6.20
N GLY A 53 -13.87 -0.74 -7.49
CA GLY A 53 -13.38 0.17 -8.51
C GLY A 53 -12.37 -0.50 -9.43
N GLY A 54 -11.60 0.31 -10.16
CA GLY A 54 -10.58 -0.23 -11.04
C GLY A 54 -9.57 0.84 -11.46
N GLY A 55 -8.35 0.39 -11.69
CA GLY A 55 -7.24 1.24 -12.11
C GLY A 55 -6.35 0.51 -13.10
N MET A 56 -5.78 1.27 -14.03
CA MET A 56 -4.85 0.75 -15.04
C MET A 56 -3.70 1.73 -15.22
N LEU A 57 -2.48 1.19 -15.21
CA LEU A 57 -1.26 1.90 -15.57
C LEU A 57 -0.80 1.43 -16.95
N VAL A 58 -0.34 2.39 -17.76
CA VAL A 58 0.35 2.09 -19.02
C VAL A 58 1.84 2.02 -18.71
N LEU A 59 2.40 0.81 -18.72
CA LEU A 59 3.84 0.62 -18.60
C LEU A 59 4.43 0.62 -20.00
N GLU A 60 5.54 1.32 -20.16
CA GLU A 60 6.17 1.55 -21.44
C GLU A 60 7.69 1.50 -21.30
N GLU A 61 8.35 0.92 -22.30
CA GLU A 61 9.80 0.96 -22.40
C GLU A 61 10.28 2.42 -22.57
N LEU A 62 11.32 2.81 -21.83
CA LEU A 62 11.71 4.21 -21.66
C LEU A 62 12.15 4.86 -22.98
N GLU A 63 12.98 4.18 -23.79
CA GLU A 63 13.44 4.71 -25.07
C GLU A 63 12.27 4.94 -26.03
N HIS A 64 11.30 4.02 -26.04
CA HIS A 64 10.08 4.13 -26.82
C HIS A 64 9.20 5.32 -26.37
N ALA A 65 9.01 5.48 -25.05
CA ALA A 65 8.27 6.61 -24.48
C ALA A 65 8.93 7.96 -24.83
N LEU A 66 10.26 8.04 -24.72
CA LEU A 66 11.05 9.23 -25.08
C LEU A 66 10.96 9.52 -26.59
N ALA A 67 11.11 8.52 -27.45
CA ALA A 67 11.09 8.67 -28.90
C ALA A 67 9.76 9.25 -29.41
N ARG A 68 8.64 8.93 -28.77
CA ARG A 68 7.31 9.47 -29.12
C ARG A 68 6.91 10.71 -28.32
N GLY A 69 7.77 11.22 -27.44
CA GLY A 69 7.48 12.40 -26.61
C GLY A 69 6.35 12.17 -25.61
N ALA A 70 6.27 10.97 -25.02
CA ALA A 70 5.27 10.64 -24.01
C ALA A 70 5.47 11.47 -22.74
N ARG A 71 4.36 11.81 -22.06
CA ARG A 71 4.44 12.29 -20.67
C ARG A 71 4.74 11.09 -19.77
N ILE A 72 5.88 11.12 -19.11
CA ILE A 72 6.26 10.11 -18.12
C ILE A 72 5.79 10.58 -16.74
N HIS A 73 5.08 9.72 -16.02
CA HIS A 73 4.54 10.01 -14.70
C HIS A 73 5.46 9.58 -13.56
N ALA A 74 6.14 8.46 -13.73
CA ALA A 74 7.15 7.91 -12.83
C ALA A 74 7.90 6.80 -13.57
N GLU A 75 9.04 6.38 -13.03
CA GLU A 75 9.75 5.17 -13.45
C GLU A 75 9.50 4.07 -12.40
N LEU A 76 9.11 2.87 -12.82
CA LEU A 76 9.03 1.70 -11.95
C LEU A 76 10.44 1.08 -11.89
N VAL A 77 11.14 1.30 -10.77
CA VAL A 77 12.56 0.95 -10.64
C VAL A 77 12.81 -0.33 -9.85
N GLY A 78 11.81 -0.83 -9.11
CA GLY A 78 11.97 -2.06 -8.34
C GLY A 78 10.66 -2.79 -8.11
N PHE A 79 10.70 -4.11 -8.22
CA PHE A 79 9.61 -5.01 -7.88
C PHE A 79 10.10 -6.18 -7.03
N GLY A 80 9.46 -6.38 -5.89
CA GLY A 80 9.68 -7.53 -5.02
C GLY A 80 8.39 -8.29 -4.80
N SER A 81 8.42 -9.61 -4.95
CA SER A 81 7.29 -10.47 -4.57
C SER A 81 7.76 -11.81 -4.03
N ASN A 82 7.04 -12.30 -3.01
CA ASN A 82 7.24 -13.63 -2.43
C ASN A 82 5.91 -14.15 -1.86
N ALA A 83 5.97 -15.30 -1.17
CA ALA A 83 4.84 -15.83 -0.42
C ALA A 83 5.25 -16.33 0.96
N ASP A 84 4.37 -16.22 1.95
CA ASP A 84 4.62 -16.64 3.34
C ASP A 84 4.80 -18.16 3.47
N GLY A 85 4.05 -18.94 2.68
CA GLY A 85 4.19 -20.39 2.59
C GLY A 85 3.80 -21.18 3.85
N GLN A 86 3.23 -20.53 4.87
CA GLN A 86 2.88 -21.18 6.15
C GLN A 86 1.38 -21.19 6.47
N HIS A 87 0.68 -20.05 6.32
CA HIS A 87 -0.73 -19.92 6.67
C HIS A 87 -1.48 -19.14 5.59
N THR A 88 -2.73 -19.51 5.31
CA THR A 88 -3.50 -18.89 4.22
C THR A 88 -3.97 -17.47 4.55
N THR A 89 -4.13 -17.14 5.83
CA THR A 89 -4.74 -15.87 6.28
C THR A 89 -3.94 -15.11 7.34
N ARG A 90 -2.87 -15.71 7.89
CA ARG A 90 -2.07 -15.06 8.94
C ARG A 90 -0.83 -14.47 8.28
N PRO A 91 -0.67 -13.13 8.29
CA PRO A 91 0.48 -12.49 7.69
C PRO A 91 1.75 -12.81 8.48
N GLU A 92 2.87 -12.98 7.77
CA GLU A 92 4.17 -13.22 8.38
C GLU A 92 5.11 -12.02 8.18
N GLN A 93 5.54 -11.42 9.29
CA GLN A 93 6.33 -10.19 9.28
C GLN A 93 7.63 -10.33 8.47
N LEU A 94 8.32 -11.48 8.59
CA LEU A 94 9.63 -11.69 7.96
C LEU A 94 9.53 -11.75 6.44
N THR A 95 8.48 -12.37 5.91
CA THR A 95 8.25 -12.50 4.46
C THR A 95 7.72 -11.20 3.86
N MET A 96 6.87 -10.46 4.58
CA MET A 96 6.48 -9.09 4.20
C MET A 96 7.70 -8.17 4.10
N ARG A 97 8.59 -8.21 5.12
CA ARG A 97 9.88 -7.50 5.10
C ARG A 97 10.72 -7.94 3.89
N ARG A 98 10.81 -9.24 3.63
CA ARG A 98 11.61 -9.76 2.52
C ARG A 98 11.09 -9.29 1.16
N ALA A 99 9.78 -9.08 0.98
CA ALA A 99 9.24 -8.51 -0.26
C ALA A 99 9.72 -7.07 -0.48
N MET A 100 9.78 -6.26 0.57
CA MET A 100 10.35 -4.91 0.51
C MET A 100 11.86 -4.93 0.21
N GLU A 101 12.61 -5.84 0.83
CA GLU A 101 14.04 -6.03 0.54
C GLU A 101 14.29 -6.45 -0.91
N LEU A 102 13.47 -7.36 -1.47
CA LEU A 102 13.59 -7.78 -2.87
C LEU A 102 13.37 -6.60 -3.84
N ALA A 103 12.41 -5.71 -3.54
CA ALA A 103 12.18 -4.53 -4.36
C ALA A 103 13.37 -3.54 -4.30
N LEU A 104 13.97 -3.37 -3.11
CA LEU A 104 15.19 -2.56 -2.94
C LEU A 104 16.38 -3.16 -3.67
N GLU A 105 16.56 -4.49 -3.60
CA GLU A 105 17.60 -5.23 -4.31
C GLU A 105 17.47 -5.07 -5.84
N ASP A 106 16.25 -5.20 -6.37
CA ASP A 106 15.94 -5.01 -7.80
C ASP A 106 16.22 -3.56 -8.25
N ALA A 107 15.89 -2.57 -7.42
CA ALA A 107 16.16 -1.16 -7.69
C ALA A 107 17.62 -0.73 -7.45
N GLY A 108 18.44 -1.56 -6.80
CA GLY A 108 19.79 -1.18 -6.37
C GLY A 108 19.82 -0.06 -5.32
N LEU A 109 18.77 0.05 -4.51
CA LEU A 109 18.58 1.11 -3.51
C LEU A 109 18.85 0.61 -2.08
N GLN A 110 19.19 1.54 -1.19
CA GLN A 110 19.23 1.33 0.25
C GLN A 110 17.88 1.68 0.88
N PRO A 111 17.54 1.12 2.06
CA PRO A 111 16.32 1.51 2.77
C PRO A 111 16.19 3.02 3.01
N SER A 112 17.32 3.72 3.20
CA SER A 112 17.37 5.18 3.41
C SER A 112 17.00 6.01 2.18
N ASP A 113 16.95 5.42 0.99
CA ASP A 113 16.60 6.14 -0.25
C ASP A 113 15.08 6.28 -0.40
N ILE A 114 14.30 5.47 0.32
CA ILE A 114 12.83 5.54 0.31
C ILE A 114 12.38 6.68 1.24
N GLY A 115 11.58 7.60 0.70
CA GLY A 115 11.09 8.74 1.47
C GLY A 115 9.67 8.61 2.02
N TYR A 116 8.91 7.62 1.53
CA TYR A 116 7.54 7.37 1.95
C TYR A 116 7.11 5.93 1.59
N VAL A 117 6.35 5.31 2.48
CA VAL A 117 5.68 4.02 2.25
C VAL A 117 4.17 4.24 2.18
N ASN A 118 3.56 3.88 1.07
CA ASN A 118 2.13 3.60 1.01
C ASN A 118 1.90 2.20 1.58
N GLY A 119 1.38 2.15 2.80
CA GLY A 119 1.06 0.90 3.46
C GLY A 119 -0.18 0.26 2.86
N HIS A 120 -0.23 -1.07 2.91
CA HIS A 120 -1.42 -1.83 2.65
C HIS A 120 -2.52 -1.46 3.67
N GLY A 121 -2.22 -1.44 4.97
CA GLY A 121 -3.06 -0.87 6.04
C GLY A 121 -4.54 -1.20 5.91
N THR A 122 -4.89 -2.45 6.20
CA THR A 122 -6.25 -2.96 6.00
C THR A 122 -7.21 -2.61 7.12
N ALA A 123 -6.71 -2.12 8.26
CA ALA A 123 -7.47 -1.97 9.50
C ALA A 123 -7.82 -3.31 10.18
N THR A 124 -7.22 -4.42 9.74
CA THR A 124 -7.27 -5.69 10.48
C THR A 124 -6.21 -5.69 11.57
N GLU A 125 -6.49 -6.35 12.70
CA GLU A 125 -5.58 -6.34 13.85
C GLU A 125 -4.20 -6.90 13.48
N GLN A 126 -4.18 -8.14 12.99
CA GLN A 126 -2.95 -8.86 12.66
C GLN A 126 -2.24 -8.31 11.42
N GLY A 127 -2.99 -7.88 10.40
CA GLY A 127 -2.45 -7.30 9.17
C GLY A 127 -1.64 -6.03 9.45
N ASP A 128 -2.24 -5.09 10.16
CA ASP A 128 -1.63 -3.81 10.45
C ASP A 128 -0.43 -3.94 11.41
N ILE A 129 -0.49 -4.86 12.40
CA ILE A 129 0.64 -5.14 13.30
C ILE A 129 1.81 -5.73 12.51
N ALA A 130 1.57 -6.79 11.72
CA ALA A 130 2.62 -7.48 10.97
C ALA A 130 3.28 -6.55 9.93
N GLU A 131 2.47 -5.79 9.19
CA GLU A 131 2.95 -4.79 8.23
C GLU A 131 3.87 -3.77 8.90
N THR A 132 3.37 -3.10 9.95
CA THR A 132 4.10 -1.97 10.53
C THR A 132 5.36 -2.42 11.25
N LEU A 133 5.37 -3.61 11.85
CA LEU A 133 6.59 -4.21 12.40
C LEU A 133 7.59 -4.58 11.30
N ALA A 134 7.12 -5.10 10.15
CA ALA A 134 7.98 -5.38 9.00
C ALA A 134 8.63 -4.09 8.48
N THR A 135 7.82 -3.05 8.23
CA THR A 135 8.25 -1.74 7.74
C THR A 135 9.21 -1.08 8.74
N SER A 136 8.86 -1.03 10.03
CA SER A 136 9.70 -0.43 11.08
C SER A 136 11.05 -1.13 11.21
N SER A 137 11.07 -2.46 11.09
CA SER A 137 12.32 -3.24 11.18
C SER A 137 13.29 -3.00 10.01
N LEU A 138 12.79 -2.54 8.86
CA LEU A 138 13.58 -2.30 7.65
C LEU A 138 14.00 -0.83 7.54
N PHE A 139 13.05 0.09 7.72
CA PHE A 139 13.25 1.51 7.49
C PHE A 139 13.49 2.34 8.77
N GLY A 140 13.14 1.79 9.94
CA GLY A 140 13.27 2.48 11.22
C GLY A 140 12.11 3.44 11.52
N GLU A 141 12.18 4.07 12.70
CA GLU A 141 11.06 4.81 13.31
C GLU A 141 10.65 6.10 12.56
N HIS A 142 11.51 6.59 11.67
CA HIS A 142 11.32 7.86 10.96
C HIS A 142 10.57 7.70 9.63
N MET A 143 10.28 6.48 9.19
CA MET A 143 9.66 6.23 7.89
C MET A 143 8.21 6.74 7.85
N PRO A 144 7.90 7.72 6.97
CA PRO A 144 6.53 8.19 6.79
C PRO A 144 5.64 7.11 6.17
N ILE A 145 4.48 6.88 6.77
CA ILE A 145 3.50 5.88 6.29
C ILE A 145 2.06 6.37 6.42
N SER A 146 1.24 6.04 5.45
CA SER A 146 -0.23 6.11 5.54
C SER A 146 -0.92 5.02 4.74
N SER A 147 -2.23 4.88 4.92
CA SER A 147 -3.06 3.93 4.17
C SER A 147 -4.26 4.63 3.52
N GLN A 148 -4.38 4.43 2.22
CA GLN A 148 -5.49 4.96 1.42
C GLN A 148 -6.79 4.18 1.58
N LYS A 149 -6.73 2.97 2.15
CA LYS A 149 -7.93 2.20 2.48
C LYS A 149 -8.79 2.91 3.52
N SER A 150 -8.21 3.85 4.28
CA SER A 150 -8.96 4.76 5.15
C SER A 150 -9.94 5.69 4.42
N PHE A 151 -9.75 5.92 3.11
CA PHE A 151 -10.65 6.72 2.27
C PHE A 151 -11.59 5.86 1.42
N LEU A 152 -11.07 4.80 0.82
CA LEU A 152 -11.77 4.04 -0.23
C LEU A 152 -12.23 2.64 0.22
N GLY A 153 -11.89 2.24 1.44
CA GLY A 153 -11.97 0.85 1.87
C GLY A 153 -10.92 -0.02 1.19
N HIS A 154 -10.97 -1.33 1.45
CA HIS A 154 -10.18 -2.32 0.76
C HIS A 154 -10.83 -2.65 -0.59
N THR A 155 -10.31 -2.05 -1.67
CA THR A 155 -10.82 -2.23 -3.04
C THR A 155 -10.32 -3.52 -3.72
N LEU A 156 -9.99 -4.55 -2.94
CA LEU A 156 -9.68 -5.90 -3.40
C LEU A 156 -8.75 -5.96 -4.63
N GLY A 157 -9.17 -6.56 -5.74
CA GLY A 157 -8.39 -6.67 -6.97
C GLY A 157 -7.88 -5.34 -7.52
N ALA A 158 -8.54 -4.22 -7.23
CA ALA A 158 -8.13 -2.89 -7.68
C ALA A 158 -7.04 -2.23 -6.82
N CYS A 159 -6.81 -2.69 -5.58
CA CYS A 159 -6.06 -1.93 -4.58
C CYS A 159 -4.63 -1.59 -5.01
N GLY A 160 -3.87 -2.56 -5.51
CA GLY A 160 -2.47 -2.32 -5.91
C GLY A 160 -2.33 -1.30 -7.05
N ALA A 161 -3.28 -1.29 -8.00
CA ALA A 161 -3.26 -0.34 -9.12
C ALA A 161 -3.64 1.08 -8.68
N LEU A 162 -4.72 1.21 -7.90
CA LEU A 162 -5.18 2.49 -7.38
C LEU A 162 -4.13 3.10 -6.44
N GLU A 163 -3.63 2.32 -5.48
CA GLU A 163 -2.63 2.76 -4.50
C GLU A 163 -1.30 3.15 -5.15
N SER A 164 -0.89 2.45 -6.21
CA SER A 164 0.28 2.84 -7.01
C SER A 164 0.04 4.19 -7.72
N TRP A 165 -1.11 4.38 -8.36
CA TRP A 165 -1.46 5.65 -9.00
C TRP A 165 -1.44 6.80 -8.00
N PHE A 166 -2.09 6.65 -6.86
CA PHE A 166 -2.10 7.67 -5.83
C PHE A 166 -0.70 7.94 -5.25
N SER A 167 0.12 6.91 -5.03
CA SER A 167 1.50 7.09 -4.55
C SER A 167 2.32 7.95 -5.52
N ILE A 168 2.16 7.71 -6.82
CA ILE A 168 2.80 8.50 -7.88
C ILE A 168 2.26 9.94 -7.88
N GLU A 169 0.94 10.13 -7.75
CA GLU A 169 0.35 11.47 -7.71
C GLU A 169 0.75 12.27 -6.46
N MET A 170 0.82 11.63 -5.28
CA MET A 170 1.30 12.26 -4.05
C MET A 170 2.77 12.67 -4.18
N MET A 171 3.61 11.78 -4.72
CA MET A 171 5.02 12.06 -5.00
C MET A 171 5.15 13.26 -5.95
N ASN A 172 4.47 13.25 -7.09
CA ASN A 172 4.57 14.32 -8.10
C ASN A 172 4.07 15.69 -7.62
N ARG A 173 3.26 15.73 -6.54
CA ARG A 173 2.71 16.96 -5.96
C ARG A 173 3.42 17.38 -4.67
N ASP A 174 4.36 16.58 -4.17
CA ASP A 174 5.00 16.76 -2.88
C ASP A 174 4.02 16.86 -1.70
N LEU A 175 2.83 16.27 -1.85
CA LEU A 175 1.72 16.43 -0.91
C LEU A 175 1.09 15.07 -0.61
N TYR A 176 1.33 14.58 0.61
CA TYR A 176 0.99 13.22 1.04
C TYR A 176 -0.23 13.21 1.94
N ALA A 177 -1.19 12.34 1.62
CA ALA A 177 -2.39 12.14 2.42
C ALA A 177 -2.07 11.39 3.72
N HIS A 178 -2.74 11.78 4.80
CA HIS A 178 -2.71 11.08 6.07
C HIS A 178 -3.64 9.85 6.06
N THR A 179 -3.54 8.97 7.05
CA THR A 179 -4.54 7.93 7.28
C THR A 179 -5.77 8.55 7.96
N LEU A 180 -6.93 8.55 7.31
CA LEU A 180 -8.19 8.97 7.94
C LEU A 180 -8.51 8.08 9.14
N ASN A 181 -9.22 8.65 10.12
CA ASN A 181 -9.70 7.92 11.30
C ASN A 181 -8.58 7.29 12.16
N LEU A 182 -7.36 7.83 12.09
CA LEU A 182 -6.24 7.44 12.94
C LEU A 182 -6.03 8.50 14.05
N ASP A 183 -6.68 8.27 15.19
CA ASP A 183 -6.63 9.15 16.36
C ASP A 183 -5.48 8.74 17.28
N GLU A 184 -5.41 7.44 17.60
CA GLU A 184 -4.38 6.87 18.48
C GLU A 184 -3.78 5.62 17.83
N VAL A 185 -2.46 5.67 17.56
CA VAL A 185 -1.72 4.53 17.03
C VAL A 185 -1.75 3.38 18.03
N ASP A 186 -2.06 2.18 17.55
CA ASP A 186 -2.00 0.96 18.35
C ASP A 186 -0.57 0.71 18.88
N PRO A 187 -0.38 0.56 20.20
CA PRO A 187 0.94 0.29 20.78
C PRO A 187 1.57 -1.04 20.33
N HIS A 188 0.79 -1.95 19.73
CA HIS A 188 1.32 -3.20 19.16
C HIS A 188 1.87 -3.03 17.74
N CYS A 189 1.52 -1.94 17.04
CA CYS A 189 2.09 -1.63 15.74
C CYS A 189 3.57 -1.20 15.86
N GLY A 190 4.31 -1.37 14.76
CA GLY A 190 5.70 -0.90 14.67
C GLY A 190 5.82 0.61 14.88
N LYS A 191 6.96 1.08 15.38
CA LYS A 191 7.22 2.51 15.51
C LYS A 191 7.56 3.08 14.14
N LEU A 192 6.74 4.01 13.66
CA LEU A 192 6.83 4.64 12.34
C LEU A 192 6.32 6.08 12.45
N ASP A 193 6.56 6.89 11.42
CA ASP A 193 6.01 8.23 11.30
C ASP A 193 4.64 8.17 10.60
N TYR A 194 3.62 7.80 11.36
CA TYR A 194 2.24 7.73 10.86
C TYR A 194 1.71 9.11 10.50
N LEU A 195 1.39 9.33 9.23
CA LEU A 195 0.78 10.57 8.77
C LEU A 195 -0.66 10.66 9.31
N ARG A 196 -0.94 11.74 10.06
CA ARG A 196 -2.23 12.00 10.73
C ARG A 196 -2.67 13.45 10.54
N GLY A 197 -3.98 13.69 10.50
CA GLY A 197 -4.57 15.02 10.53
C GLY A 197 -4.60 15.71 9.16
N GLU A 198 -3.60 16.52 8.85
CA GLU A 198 -3.54 17.28 7.59
C GLU A 198 -2.65 16.60 6.55
N PHE A 199 -2.75 17.02 5.30
CA PHE A 199 -1.78 16.63 4.28
C PHE A 199 -0.37 17.08 4.69
N ARG A 200 0.64 16.24 4.42
CA ARG A 200 2.03 16.56 4.72
C ARG A 200 2.79 16.92 3.46
N GLN A 201 3.44 18.08 3.46
CA GLN A 201 4.35 18.48 2.40
C GLN A 201 5.71 17.78 2.57
N MET A 202 6.13 16.97 1.60
CA MET A 202 7.43 16.28 1.60
C MET A 202 7.90 16.12 0.15
N SER A 203 9.20 16.18 -0.10
CA SER A 203 9.77 15.96 -1.44
C SER A 203 10.64 14.70 -1.43
N ASN A 204 10.19 13.67 -2.12
CA ASN A 204 10.86 12.37 -2.15
C ASN A 204 11.19 11.99 -3.60
N GLU A 205 12.40 11.46 -3.81
CA GLU A 205 12.80 10.89 -5.11
C GLU A 205 12.21 9.50 -5.33
N TYR A 206 12.12 8.68 -4.27
CA TYR A 206 11.59 7.33 -4.31
C TYR A 206 10.47 7.13 -3.30
N VAL A 207 9.39 6.46 -3.73
CA VAL A 207 8.30 6.01 -2.88
C VAL A 207 8.05 4.51 -3.06
N MET A 208 7.66 3.84 -1.98
CA MET A 208 7.34 2.42 -1.98
C MET A 208 5.84 2.21 -1.79
N ASN A 209 5.22 1.33 -2.58
CA ASN A 209 3.85 0.87 -2.38
C ASN A 209 3.82 -0.62 -2.08
N ASN A 210 3.20 -0.98 -0.96
CA ASN A 210 3.14 -2.36 -0.47
C ASN A 210 1.72 -2.92 -0.48
N ASN A 211 1.60 -4.18 -0.91
CA ASN A 211 0.36 -4.94 -0.85
C ASN A 211 0.62 -6.34 -0.31
N PHE A 212 -0.22 -6.80 0.61
CA PHE A 212 -0.09 -8.09 1.29
C PHE A 212 -1.44 -8.80 1.24
N ALA A 213 -1.55 -9.81 0.39
CA ALA A 213 -2.81 -10.43 0.00
C ALA A 213 -3.04 -11.79 0.70
N PHE A 214 -4.27 -12.29 0.56
CA PHE A 214 -4.61 -13.65 0.96
C PHE A 214 -3.69 -14.69 0.33
N GLY A 215 -3.46 -15.79 1.07
CA GLY A 215 -2.47 -16.79 0.72
C GLY A 215 -1.04 -16.38 1.08
N GLY A 216 -0.86 -15.24 1.74
CA GLY A 216 0.45 -14.70 2.14
C GLY A 216 1.26 -14.20 0.95
N VAL A 217 0.60 -13.75 -0.12
CA VAL A 217 1.28 -13.20 -1.30
C VAL A 217 1.65 -11.76 -1.02
N ASN A 218 2.94 -11.45 -1.02
CA ASN A 218 3.46 -10.12 -0.71
C ASN A 218 4.02 -9.49 -1.98
N THR A 219 3.77 -8.19 -2.16
CA THR A 219 4.31 -7.40 -3.26
C THR A 219 4.75 -6.03 -2.77
N SER A 220 5.92 -5.59 -3.22
CA SER A 220 6.47 -4.26 -3.00
C SER A 220 6.89 -3.66 -4.33
N LEU A 221 6.45 -2.44 -4.61
CA LEU A 221 6.78 -1.68 -5.81
C LEU A 221 7.51 -0.40 -5.41
N ILE A 222 8.56 -0.03 -6.15
CA ILE A 222 9.30 1.22 -5.95
C ILE A 222 9.15 2.10 -7.18
N PHE A 223 8.62 3.30 -6.98
CA PHE A 223 8.48 4.31 -8.02
C PHE A 223 9.48 5.43 -7.78
N ARG A 224 10.18 5.81 -8.85
CA ARG A 224 11.07 6.97 -8.91
C ARG A 224 10.37 8.14 -9.57
N ARG A 225 10.54 9.33 -9.00
CA ARG A 225 10.11 10.59 -9.59
C ARG A 225 10.77 10.80 -10.95
N TRP A 226 9.97 11.16 -11.95
CA TRP A 226 10.47 11.61 -13.23
C TRP A 226 10.71 13.12 -13.20
N SER A 227 11.93 13.57 -13.55
CA SER A 227 12.36 14.97 -13.56
C SER A 227 13.09 15.34 -14.83
#